data_AF-A0A6N7PXU8-F1
#
_entry.id   AF-A0A6N7PXU8-F1
#
_cell.length_a   1.000
_cell.length_b   1.000
_cell.length_c   1.000
_cell.angle_alpha   90.00
_cell.angle_beta   90.00
_cell.angle_gamma   90.00
#
_symmetry.space_group_name_H-M   'P 1'
#
loop_
_entity.id
_entity.type
_entity.pdbx_description
1 polymer ?
#
loop_
_entity_poly.entity_id
_entity_poly.type
_entity_poly.pdbx_seq_one_letter_code
_entity_poly.pdbx_strand_id
1 'polypeptide(L)'
;MLLSSSSKRAAAWIVVLGLCAASSGCGDPLREDAVVRLGDELPGVPAGPLHRAGQPCLVCHDGSTSTPFSVAGTIHLRIDGAQPAASALVHFADGLGNTYRVATNCAGNFFVRPGDYEPAWPLWVRVEREGWTQVMESPVNGDGSCASCHAPAPGPGSAGPIYMIPFEGEPEEAGCP
;
A
#
# COMPACT_ATOMS: atom_id res chain seq x y z
N MET A 1 -22.98 -22.27 81.84
CA MET A 1 -23.31 -21.09 81.00
C MET A 1 -22.08 -20.82 80.14
N LEU A 2 -21.95 -21.48 78.99
CA LEU A 2 -22.51 -21.14 77.65
C LEU A 2 -21.68 -20.05 76.94
N LEU A 3 -21.04 -20.48 75.83
CA LEU A 3 -20.72 -19.77 74.58
C LEU A 3 -19.61 -18.68 74.63
N SER A 4 -18.78 -18.45 73.62
CA SER A 4 -18.75 -18.91 72.22
C SER A 4 -17.35 -18.73 71.62
N SER A 5 -17.01 -19.63 70.71
CA SER A 5 -15.90 -19.57 69.74
C SER A 5 -16.22 -18.59 68.60
N SER A 6 -15.26 -17.77 68.19
CA SER A 6 -15.20 -17.10 66.87
C SER A 6 -13.83 -16.42 66.71
N SER A 7 -13.14 -16.40 65.60
CA SER A 7 -13.33 -16.99 64.28
C SER A 7 -11.94 -16.98 63.64
N LYS A 8 -11.46 -18.14 63.19
CA LYS A 8 -10.32 -18.22 62.28
C LYS A 8 -10.78 -17.68 60.92
N ARG A 9 -9.85 -17.07 60.17
CA ARG A 9 -9.91 -16.67 58.74
C ARG A 9 -10.18 -15.17 58.51
N ALA A 10 -9.18 -14.34 58.82
CA ALA A 10 -8.96 -13.14 58.00
C ALA A 10 -8.29 -13.61 56.72
N ALA A 11 -9.13 -13.83 55.72
CA ALA A 11 -8.77 -14.39 54.43
C ALA A 11 -7.80 -13.45 53.71
N ALA A 12 -6.68 -14.03 53.26
CA ALA A 12 -5.76 -13.43 52.31
C ALA A 12 -6.51 -13.13 51.01
N TRP A 13 -6.93 -11.87 50.83
CA TRP A 13 -7.54 -11.36 49.61
C TRP A 13 -6.98 -9.98 49.30
N ILE A 14 -5.70 -9.93 48.90
CA ILE A 14 -5.22 -8.95 47.93
C ILE A 14 -4.28 -9.72 46.99
N VAL A 15 -4.86 -10.66 46.27
CA VAL A 15 -4.23 -11.33 45.12
C VAL A 15 -4.38 -10.36 43.94
N VAL A 16 -3.24 -9.84 43.48
CA VAL A 16 -2.96 -9.48 42.08
C VAL A 16 -3.96 -8.49 41.45
N LEU A 17 -3.80 -7.22 41.77
CA LEU A 17 -4.48 -6.11 41.08
C LEU A 17 -3.46 -5.07 40.60
N GLY A 18 -2.30 -5.53 40.12
CA GLY A 18 -1.14 -4.68 39.88
C GLY A 18 -0.31 -4.98 38.64
N LEU A 19 -0.75 -5.83 37.69
CA LEU A 19 0.09 -6.14 36.53
C LEU A 19 -0.69 -6.53 35.25
N CYS A 20 -1.70 -5.73 34.86
CA CYS A 20 -2.40 -5.93 33.57
C CYS A 20 -2.56 -4.66 32.72
N ALA A 21 -1.88 -3.54 33.04
CA ALA A 21 -2.10 -2.27 32.34
C ALA A 21 -0.85 -1.74 31.60
N ALA A 22 -0.12 -2.60 30.89
CA ALA A 22 1.05 -2.17 30.11
C ALA A 22 1.25 -2.96 28.80
N SER A 23 0.19 -3.21 28.04
CA SER A 23 0.29 -3.83 26.71
C SER A 23 -0.52 -3.13 25.61
N SER A 24 -0.81 -1.84 25.76
CA SER A 24 -1.44 -1.02 24.71
C SER A 24 -0.42 -0.23 23.86
N GLY A 25 0.86 -0.60 23.89
CA GLY A 25 1.97 0.21 23.35
C GLY A 25 2.63 -0.29 22.07
N CYS A 26 1.89 -0.86 21.11
CA CYS A 26 2.48 -1.30 19.83
C CYS A 26 1.69 -0.80 18.60
N GLY A 27 1.22 0.45 18.63
CA GLY A 27 0.77 1.18 17.45
C GLY A 27 1.83 2.22 17.05
N ASP A 28 2.16 2.31 15.76
CA ASP A 28 2.95 3.43 15.23
C ASP A 28 1.99 4.58 14.91
N PRO A 29 1.98 5.68 15.71
CA PRO A 29 1.05 6.78 15.51
C PRO A 29 1.25 7.49 14.17
N LEU A 30 2.47 7.51 13.63
CA LEU A 30 2.72 8.15 12.32
C LEU A 30 2.11 7.35 11.18
N ARG A 31 2.20 6.02 11.27
CA ARG A 31 1.54 5.10 10.35
C ARG A 31 0.02 5.19 10.47
N GLU A 32 -0.51 5.20 11.70
CA GLU A 32 -1.96 5.33 11.95
C GLU A 32 -2.49 6.65 11.39
N ASP A 33 -1.81 7.77 11.64
CA ASP A 33 -2.15 9.06 11.05
C ASP A 33 -2.07 9.03 9.51
N ALA A 34 -1.09 8.32 8.94
CA ALA A 34 -0.98 8.15 7.49
C ALA A 34 -2.17 7.38 6.91
N VAL A 35 -2.58 6.28 7.54
CA VAL A 35 -3.78 5.51 7.15
C VAL A 35 -5.04 6.38 7.24
N VAL A 36 -5.22 7.12 8.35
CA VAL A 36 -6.37 8.02 8.52
C VAL A 36 -6.42 9.09 7.42
N ARG A 37 -5.28 9.65 7.03
CA ARG A 37 -5.20 10.65 5.94
C ARG A 37 -5.59 10.10 4.57
N LEU A 38 -5.57 8.78 4.36
CA LEU A 38 -6.05 8.19 3.11
C LEU A 38 -7.58 8.25 2.98
N GLY A 39 -8.29 8.58 4.05
CA GLY A 39 -9.74 8.60 4.10
C GLY A 39 -10.37 7.21 4.06
N ASP A 40 -11.70 7.19 4.06
CA ASP A 40 -12.48 5.95 4.06
C ASP A 40 -12.33 5.16 2.76
N GLU A 41 -12.60 3.85 2.83
CA GLU A 41 -12.74 3.01 1.64
C GLU A 41 -13.93 3.47 0.79
N LEU A 42 -13.83 3.29 -0.52
CA LEU A 42 -14.92 3.64 -1.43
C LEU A 42 -16.13 2.69 -1.25
N PRO A 43 -17.35 3.22 -1.07
CA PRO A 43 -18.54 2.39 -0.97
C PRO A 43 -18.72 1.49 -2.19
N GLY A 44 -19.01 0.21 -1.97
CA GLY A 44 -19.24 -0.75 -3.04
C GLY A 44 -17.97 -1.32 -3.68
N VAL A 45 -16.78 -0.91 -3.26
CA VAL A 45 -15.51 -1.55 -3.63
C VAL A 45 -15.08 -2.49 -2.50
N PRO A 46 -15.12 -3.83 -2.70
CA PRO A 46 -14.67 -4.76 -1.67
C PRO A 46 -13.19 -4.60 -1.38
N ALA A 47 -12.78 -4.94 -0.16
CA ALA A 47 -11.37 -5.12 0.16
C ALA A 47 -10.76 -6.15 -0.80
N GLY A 48 -9.67 -5.79 -1.45
CA GLY A 48 -9.08 -6.60 -2.49
C GLY A 48 -8.21 -5.80 -3.47
N PRO A 49 -7.75 -6.44 -4.55
CA PRO A 49 -6.73 -5.86 -5.44
C PRO A 49 -7.20 -4.61 -6.20
N LEU A 50 -8.51 -4.35 -6.23
CA LEU A 50 -9.12 -3.23 -6.94
C LEU A 50 -9.33 -1.98 -6.06
N HIS A 51 -9.11 -2.08 -4.74
CA HIS A 51 -9.36 -0.94 -3.85
C HIS A 51 -8.27 0.14 -3.96
N ARG A 52 -8.61 1.35 -3.50
CA ARG A 52 -7.66 2.45 -3.27
C ARG A 52 -6.71 2.77 -4.43
N ALA A 53 -7.22 2.73 -5.67
CA ALA A 53 -6.45 3.11 -6.84
C ALA A 53 -5.91 4.55 -6.72
N GLY A 54 -4.62 4.72 -7.01
CA GLY A 54 -3.89 5.99 -6.93
C GLY A 54 -3.37 6.34 -5.53
N GLN A 55 -3.62 5.51 -4.51
CA GLN A 55 -3.16 5.75 -3.14
C GLN A 55 -1.87 4.98 -2.80
N PRO A 56 -1.07 5.43 -1.82
CA PRO A 56 0.18 4.77 -1.43
C PRO A 56 -0.06 3.42 -0.75
N CYS A 57 0.01 2.34 -1.52
CA CYS A 57 -0.38 1.00 -1.07
C CYS A 57 0.41 0.53 0.16
N LEU A 58 1.70 0.85 0.26
CA LEU A 58 2.57 0.38 1.35
C LEU A 58 2.26 1.06 2.69
N VAL A 59 1.40 2.09 2.74
CA VAL A 59 0.88 2.61 4.02
C VAL A 59 0.09 1.53 4.78
N CYS A 60 -0.59 0.64 4.06
CA CYS A 60 -1.33 -0.49 4.64
C CYS A 60 -0.64 -1.83 4.42
N HIS A 61 0.13 -1.96 3.34
CA HIS A 61 0.78 -3.19 2.88
C HIS A 61 2.29 -3.23 3.19
N ASP A 62 2.68 -2.78 4.38
CA ASP A 62 4.04 -2.85 4.93
C ASP A 62 4.34 -4.19 5.65
N GLY A 63 3.33 -5.04 5.82
CA GLY A 63 3.42 -6.31 6.54
C GLY A 63 2.96 -6.25 8.01
N SER A 64 2.52 -5.09 8.49
CA SER A 64 1.98 -4.94 9.86
C SER A 64 0.54 -5.45 9.97
N THR A 65 -0.36 -4.97 9.10
CA THR A 65 -1.80 -5.23 9.19
C THR A 65 -2.38 -5.95 7.98
N SER A 66 -1.69 -5.93 6.84
CA SER A 66 -2.14 -6.53 5.59
C SER A 66 -1.00 -7.22 4.89
N THR A 67 -1.33 -8.06 3.90
CA THR A 67 -0.35 -8.77 3.08
C THR A 67 0.71 -7.80 2.54
N PRO A 68 2.00 -8.01 2.84
CA PRO A 68 3.03 -7.05 2.44
C PRO A 68 3.23 -7.01 0.92
N PHE A 69 3.62 -5.83 0.43
CA PHE A 69 4.10 -5.63 -0.94
C PHE A 69 5.54 -5.10 -0.93
N SER A 70 6.34 -5.54 -1.89
CA SER A 70 7.69 -4.99 -2.13
C SER A 70 7.65 -3.74 -3.00
N VAL A 71 6.80 -3.74 -4.03
CA VAL A 71 6.52 -2.59 -4.90
C VAL A 71 5.04 -2.60 -5.29
N ALA A 72 4.37 -1.46 -5.26
CA ALA A 72 2.99 -1.33 -5.68
C ALA A 72 2.65 0.10 -6.15
N GLY A 73 1.65 0.19 -7.02
CA GLY A 73 1.20 1.46 -7.55
C GLY A 73 -0.01 1.32 -8.47
N THR A 74 -0.37 2.44 -9.09
CA THR A 74 -1.50 2.55 -10.02
C THR A 74 -1.04 3.29 -11.26
N ILE A 75 -1.48 2.82 -12.44
CA ILE A 75 -1.25 3.47 -13.72
C ILE A 75 -2.59 3.89 -14.31
N HIS A 76 -2.64 5.13 -14.80
CA HIS A 76 -3.80 5.70 -15.46
C HIS A 76 -3.60 5.72 -16.98
N LEU A 77 -4.69 5.77 -17.75
CA LEU A 77 -4.57 5.92 -19.21
C LEU A 77 -4.10 7.33 -19.58
N ARG A 78 -4.55 8.34 -18.83
CA ARG A 78 -4.32 9.75 -19.13
C ARG A 78 -3.85 10.50 -17.89
N ILE A 79 -3.19 11.64 -18.12
CA ILE A 79 -2.70 12.53 -17.05
C ILE A 79 -3.83 13.24 -16.30
N ASP A 80 -4.94 13.54 -16.98
CA ASP A 80 -6.07 14.31 -16.48
C ASP A 80 -7.24 13.45 -15.97
N GLY A 81 -7.17 12.14 -16.24
CA GLY A 81 -8.28 11.21 -16.00
C GLY A 81 -7.95 10.18 -14.93
N ALA A 82 -8.96 9.84 -14.13
CA ALA A 82 -8.90 8.70 -13.22
C ALA A 82 -9.03 7.34 -13.93
N GLN A 83 -9.11 7.31 -15.27
CA GLN A 83 -9.34 6.09 -16.04
C GLN A 83 -8.16 5.12 -15.86
N PRO A 84 -8.42 3.87 -15.42
CA PRO A 84 -7.35 2.91 -15.14
C PRO A 84 -6.70 2.42 -16.44
N ALA A 85 -5.38 2.34 -16.47
CA ALA A 85 -4.66 1.63 -17.52
C ALA A 85 -4.61 0.14 -17.16
N ALA A 86 -5.66 -0.61 -17.49
CA ALA A 86 -5.66 -2.05 -17.31
C ALA A 86 -4.68 -2.74 -18.28
N SER A 87 -4.08 -3.84 -17.82
CA SER A 87 -3.13 -4.65 -18.60
C SER A 87 -1.87 -3.91 -19.08
N ALA A 88 -1.53 -2.77 -18.46
CA ALA A 88 -0.25 -2.12 -18.64
C ALA A 88 0.85 -2.97 -17.98
N LEU A 89 1.95 -3.18 -18.68
CA LEU A 89 3.08 -3.95 -18.19
C LEU A 89 4.09 -3.01 -17.53
N VAL A 90 4.39 -3.26 -16.27
CA VAL A 90 5.38 -2.52 -15.48
C VAL A 90 6.65 -3.35 -15.43
N HIS A 91 7.74 -2.77 -15.89
CA HIS A 91 9.07 -3.36 -15.91
C HIS A 91 9.94 -2.70 -14.86
N PHE A 92 10.62 -3.55 -14.10
CA PHE A 92 11.57 -3.17 -13.07
C PHE A 92 12.97 -3.63 -13.46
N ALA A 93 13.95 -2.78 -13.20
CA ALA A 93 15.36 -3.13 -13.15
C ALA A 93 15.98 -2.53 -11.90
N ASP A 94 16.71 -3.30 -11.09
CA ASP A 94 17.32 -2.80 -9.86
C ASP A 94 18.83 -2.50 -9.99
N GLY A 95 19.43 -2.00 -8.91
CA GLY A 95 20.84 -1.62 -8.82
C GLY A 95 21.83 -2.78 -8.95
N LEU A 96 21.37 -4.02 -8.82
CA LEU A 96 22.16 -5.23 -9.07
C LEU A 96 21.91 -5.80 -10.47
N GLY A 97 21.02 -5.20 -11.26
CA GLY A 97 20.65 -5.64 -12.60
C GLY A 97 19.59 -6.74 -12.64
N ASN A 98 18.94 -7.06 -11.51
CA ASN A 98 17.79 -7.96 -11.52
C ASN A 98 16.62 -7.27 -12.22
N THR A 99 15.75 -8.07 -12.85
CA THR A 99 14.56 -7.53 -13.52
C THR A 99 13.31 -8.28 -13.12
N TYR A 100 12.19 -7.57 -13.08
CA TYR A 100 10.87 -8.14 -12.81
C TYR A 100 9.81 -7.43 -13.64
N ARG A 101 8.69 -8.09 -13.87
CA ARG A 101 7.58 -7.52 -14.64
C ARG A 101 6.23 -7.95 -14.06
N VAL A 102 5.32 -7.00 -13.99
CA VAL A 102 3.96 -7.19 -13.44
C VAL A 102 2.95 -6.41 -14.27
N ALA A 103 1.77 -6.98 -14.47
CA ALA A 103 0.69 -6.31 -15.18
C ALA A 103 -0.25 -5.61 -14.21
N THR A 104 -0.82 -4.48 -14.62
CA THR A 104 -1.91 -3.81 -13.89
C THR A 104 -3.23 -4.55 -14.06
N ASN A 105 -4.05 -4.49 -13.02
CA ASN A 105 -5.41 -5.01 -13.01
C ASN A 105 -6.42 -3.96 -13.50
N CYS A 106 -7.71 -4.25 -13.35
CA CYS A 106 -8.82 -3.43 -13.83
C CYS A 106 -8.97 -2.06 -13.15
N ALA A 107 -8.40 -1.89 -11.97
CA ALA A 107 -8.31 -0.60 -11.31
C ALA A 107 -7.03 0.16 -11.69
N GLY A 108 -6.22 -0.38 -12.61
CA GLY A 108 -4.90 0.14 -12.94
C GLY A 108 -3.85 -0.19 -11.88
N ASN A 109 -4.22 -0.93 -10.83
CA ASN A 109 -3.33 -1.29 -9.73
C ASN A 109 -2.40 -2.44 -10.12
N PHE A 110 -1.18 -2.39 -9.63
CA PHE A 110 -0.27 -3.53 -9.62
C PHE A 110 0.37 -3.64 -8.23
N PHE A 111 0.81 -4.85 -7.89
CA PHE A 111 1.55 -5.11 -6.67
C PHE A 111 2.49 -6.30 -6.89
N VAL A 112 3.63 -6.25 -6.21
CA VAL A 112 4.61 -7.32 -6.16
C VAL A 112 4.79 -7.73 -4.72
N ARG A 113 4.82 -9.05 -4.45
CA ARG A 113 4.95 -9.57 -3.09
C ARG A 113 6.42 -9.81 -2.75
N PRO A 114 6.79 -9.73 -1.47
CA PRO A 114 8.04 -10.33 -0.99
C PRO A 114 8.13 -11.79 -1.43
N GLY A 115 9.34 -12.23 -1.79
CA GLY A 115 9.59 -13.54 -2.40
C GLY A 115 9.38 -13.63 -3.92
N ASP A 116 8.52 -12.80 -4.54
CA ASP A 116 8.42 -12.72 -6.00
C ASP A 116 9.53 -11.83 -6.57
N TYR A 117 9.73 -10.67 -5.92
CA TYR A 117 10.80 -9.73 -6.24
C TYR A 117 11.05 -8.77 -5.08
N GLU A 118 12.31 -8.57 -4.72
CA GLU A 118 12.76 -7.68 -3.66
C GLU A 118 13.84 -6.77 -4.24
N PRO A 119 13.51 -5.52 -4.62
CA PRO A 119 14.44 -4.65 -5.31
C PRO A 119 15.70 -4.36 -4.50
N ALA A 120 16.87 -4.58 -5.10
CA ALA A 120 18.11 -4.02 -4.60
C ALA A 120 18.27 -2.58 -5.12
N TRP A 121 17.82 -1.60 -4.34
CA TRP A 121 17.78 -0.19 -4.75
C TRP A 121 19.13 0.34 -5.28
N PRO A 122 19.12 1.31 -6.22
CA PRO A 122 17.97 1.99 -6.84
C PRO A 122 17.12 1.12 -7.79
N LEU A 123 15.91 1.56 -8.10
CA LEU A 123 14.96 0.89 -9.00
C LEU A 123 14.63 1.79 -10.20
N TRP A 124 14.80 1.27 -11.41
CA TRP A 124 14.35 1.87 -12.65
C TRP A 124 13.05 1.24 -13.09
N VAL A 125 12.12 2.08 -13.56
CA VAL A 125 10.78 1.67 -13.94
C VAL A 125 10.49 2.09 -15.37
N ARG A 126 9.90 1.17 -16.14
CA ARG A 126 9.32 1.43 -17.45
C ARG A 126 7.91 0.85 -17.49
N VAL A 127 6.98 1.56 -18.11
CA VAL A 127 5.60 1.12 -18.31
C VAL A 127 5.31 0.98 -19.80
N GLU A 128 4.63 -0.09 -20.18
CA GLU A 128 4.34 -0.44 -21.57
C GLU A 128 2.87 -0.83 -21.74
N ARG A 129 2.21 -0.35 -22.81
CA ARG A 129 0.87 -0.77 -23.21
C ARG A 129 0.67 -0.51 -24.69
N GLU A 130 0.23 -1.51 -25.46
CA GLU A 130 -0.17 -1.34 -26.88
C GLU A 130 0.89 -0.61 -27.74
N GLY A 131 2.16 -0.94 -27.54
CA GLY A 131 3.27 -0.33 -28.28
C GLY A 131 3.70 1.05 -27.76
N TRP A 132 2.98 1.64 -26.82
CA TRP A 132 3.44 2.81 -26.06
C TRP A 132 4.37 2.39 -24.95
N THR A 133 5.42 3.17 -24.74
CA THR A 133 6.42 2.96 -23.71
C THR A 133 6.76 4.29 -23.05
N GLN A 134 6.76 4.31 -21.73
CA GLN A 134 7.23 5.43 -20.94
C GLN A 134 8.24 4.94 -19.90
N VAL A 135 9.34 5.68 -19.76
CA VAL A 135 10.43 5.33 -18.85
C VAL A 135 10.54 6.43 -17.81
N MET A 136 10.68 6.07 -16.53
CA MET A 136 10.99 7.05 -15.49
C MET A 136 12.37 7.67 -15.75
N GLU A 137 12.43 9.00 -15.72
CA GLU A 137 13.67 9.74 -15.94
C GLU A 137 14.66 9.60 -14.77
N SER A 138 14.13 9.41 -13.56
CA SER A 138 14.93 9.24 -12.35
C SER A 138 14.65 7.88 -11.69
N PRO A 139 15.65 7.27 -11.06
CA PRO A 139 15.43 6.05 -10.31
C PRO A 139 14.68 6.32 -9.01
N VAL A 140 13.93 5.31 -8.56
CA VAL A 140 13.34 5.28 -7.23
C VAL A 140 14.40 4.81 -6.23
N ASN A 141 14.51 5.49 -5.09
CA ASN A 141 15.56 5.25 -4.09
C ASN A 141 14.99 4.82 -2.73
N GLY A 142 14.58 3.56 -2.62
CA GLY A 142 14.19 2.96 -1.34
C GLY A 142 12.70 2.91 -1.05
N ASP A 143 11.85 3.41 -1.95
CA ASP A 143 10.40 3.45 -1.75
C ASP A 143 9.66 2.55 -2.75
N GLY A 144 8.97 1.53 -2.26
CA GLY A 144 8.15 0.63 -3.07
C GLY A 144 6.77 1.19 -3.42
N SER A 145 6.36 2.33 -2.84
CA SER A 145 5.05 2.94 -3.05
C SER A 145 5.14 4.04 -4.10
N CYS A 146 4.68 3.76 -5.31
CA CYS A 146 4.78 4.73 -6.41
C CYS A 146 4.05 6.05 -6.09
N ALA A 147 2.94 5.99 -5.36
CA ALA A 147 2.14 7.17 -5.00
C ALA A 147 2.79 8.07 -3.92
N SER A 148 3.97 7.70 -3.39
CA SER A 148 4.75 8.62 -2.56
C SER A 148 5.37 9.76 -3.38
N CYS A 149 5.73 9.49 -4.64
CA CYS A 149 6.27 10.49 -5.58
C CYS A 149 5.29 10.83 -6.71
N HIS A 150 4.27 10.01 -6.93
CA HIS A 150 3.27 10.21 -7.98
C HIS A 150 1.89 10.47 -7.38
N ALA A 151 1.65 11.71 -6.98
CA ALA A 151 0.35 12.15 -6.47
C ALA A 151 -0.61 12.52 -7.62
N PRO A 152 -1.93 12.66 -7.36
CA PRO A 152 -2.91 13.01 -8.39
C PRO A 152 -2.64 14.31 -9.15
N ALA A 153 -1.83 15.21 -8.57
CA ALA A 153 -1.39 16.43 -9.22
C ALA A 153 0.14 16.58 -9.12
N PRO A 154 0.79 17.18 -10.13
CA PRO A 154 2.21 17.53 -10.05
C PRO A 154 2.43 18.66 -9.05
N GLY A 155 3.61 18.70 -8.45
CA GLY A 155 3.99 19.72 -7.49
C GLY A 155 5.41 19.52 -6.94
N PRO A 156 5.85 20.32 -5.96
CA PRO A 156 7.22 20.26 -5.45
C PRO A 156 7.65 18.89 -4.90
N GLY A 157 6.70 18.05 -4.47
CA GLY A 157 6.96 16.69 -3.99
C GLY A 157 6.27 15.61 -4.83
N SER A 158 5.79 15.95 -6.04
CA SER A 158 5.05 15.01 -6.89
C SER A 158 5.36 15.22 -8.36
N ALA A 159 5.71 14.16 -9.06
CA ALA A 159 5.83 14.15 -10.51
C ALA A 159 4.45 14.16 -11.22
N GLY A 160 3.35 14.06 -10.46
CA GLY A 160 2.01 13.85 -10.99
C GLY A 160 1.69 12.37 -11.18
N PRO A 161 0.48 12.05 -11.69
CA PRO A 161 0.06 10.67 -11.87
C PRO A 161 0.94 9.94 -12.89
N ILE A 162 1.04 8.62 -12.77
CA ILE A 162 1.68 7.77 -13.78
C ILE A 162 0.64 7.46 -14.85
N TYR A 163 0.95 7.73 -16.12
CA TYR A 163 0.00 7.55 -17.22
C TYR A 163 0.62 7.02 -18.52
N MET A 164 -0.20 6.37 -19.36
CA MET A 164 0.26 5.74 -20.61
C MET A 164 0.18 6.63 -21.85
N ILE A 165 -0.91 7.39 -22.03
CA ILE A 165 -1.20 8.13 -23.26
C ILE A 165 -1.29 9.62 -22.92
N PRO A 166 -0.37 10.47 -23.43
CA PRO A 166 -0.42 11.88 -23.10
C PRO A 166 -1.57 12.62 -23.82
N PHE A 167 -2.03 12.22 -25.02
CA PHE A 167 -3.08 12.91 -25.78
C PHE A 167 -3.90 12.00 -26.73
N GLU A 168 -5.12 12.47 -27.08
CA GLU A 168 -6.17 11.93 -27.97
C GLU A 168 -5.80 10.75 -28.89
N GLY A 169 -5.92 9.55 -28.36
CA GLY A 169 -6.33 8.36 -29.10
C GLY A 169 -7.33 7.63 -28.23
N GLU A 170 -8.46 7.19 -28.78
CA GLU A 170 -9.40 6.38 -28.00
C GLU A 170 -8.69 5.08 -27.66
N PRO A 171 -8.38 4.81 -26.38
CA PRO A 171 -7.84 3.51 -26.01
C PRO A 171 -8.89 2.47 -26.39
N GLU A 172 -8.49 1.45 -27.15
CA GLU A 172 -9.32 0.25 -27.25
C GLU A 172 -9.55 -0.21 -25.81
N GLU A 173 -10.83 -0.27 -25.41
CA GLU A 173 -11.18 -0.74 -24.07
C GLU A 173 -10.68 -2.18 -23.96
N ALA A 174 -9.53 -2.36 -23.31
CA ALA A 174 -9.11 -3.66 -22.85
C ALA A 174 -10.18 -4.10 -21.84
N GLY A 175 -11.17 -4.84 -22.35
CA GLY A 175 -12.32 -5.29 -21.57
C GLY A 175 -11.84 -6.03 -20.34
N CYS A 176 -12.03 -5.41 -19.20
CA CYS A 176 -11.96 -6.09 -17.93
C CYS A 176 -13.17 -7.00 -17.83
N PRO A 177 -12.99 -8.32 -17.63
CA PRO A 177 -14.11 -9.23 -17.47
C PRO A 177 -14.95 -8.90 -16.23
#